data_AF-A0A8S0U5L0-F1
#
_entry.id   AF-A0A8S0U5L0-F1
#
_cell.length_a   1.000
_cell.length_b   1.000
_cell.length_c   1.000
_cell.angle_alpha   90.00
_cell.angle_beta   90.00
_cell.angle_gamma   90.00
#
_symmetry.space_group_name_H-M   'P 1'
#
loop_
_entity.id
_entity.type
_entity.pdbx_description
1 polymer ?
#
loop_
_entity_poly.entity_id
_entity_poly.type
_entity_poly.pdbx_seq_one_letter_code
_entity_poly.pdbx_strand_id
1 'polypeptide(L)'
;MAQDQNRFTIPANQIREEFLSNEEKTNLSVYASKGRKMAMKVKIIEPLLGEGTVELRRWDLKKDSGRSSSSYVLNKTWGEIRENNKLKIGDVMQLWPVRVDEELLFVLVKLD
;
A
#
# COMPACT_ATOMS: atom_id res chain seq x y z
N MET A 1 1.62 -8.80 -22.44
CA MET A 1 2.38 -8.74 -21.16
C MET A 1 1.68 -7.72 -20.29
N ALA A 2 1.26 -8.06 -19.07
CA ALA A 2 0.54 -7.13 -18.21
C ALA A 2 1.44 -5.93 -17.92
N GLN A 3 1.02 -4.74 -18.34
CA GLN A 3 1.74 -3.50 -18.12
C GLN A 3 1.79 -3.27 -16.60
N ASP A 4 3.00 -3.35 -16.06
CA ASP A 4 3.23 -3.13 -14.64
C ASP A 4 2.81 -1.71 -14.27
N GLN A 5 1.85 -1.60 -13.35
CA GLN A 5 1.25 -0.31 -12.99
C GLN A 5 2.03 0.40 -11.88
N ASN A 6 3.27 -0.02 -11.62
CA ASN A 6 4.17 0.58 -10.63
C ASN A 6 3.47 0.78 -9.26
N ARG A 7 2.74 -0.25 -8.83
CA ARG A 7 1.97 -0.23 -7.58
C ARG A 7 1.89 -1.59 -6.91
N PHE A 8 1.90 -1.59 -5.59
CA PHE A 8 1.57 -2.74 -4.76
C PHE A 8 0.14 -2.59 -4.24
N THR A 9 -0.75 -3.50 -4.63
CA THR A 9 -2.15 -3.46 -4.17
C THR A 9 -2.30 -4.33 -2.92
N ILE A 10 -3.01 -3.80 -1.92
CA ILE A 10 -3.38 -4.48 -0.69
C ILE A 10 -4.92 -4.62 -0.70
N PRO A 11 -5.45 -5.76 -1.17
CA PRO A 11 -6.88 -6.03 -1.17
C PRO A 11 -7.42 -6.04 0.27
N ALA A 12 -8.56 -5.40 0.52
CA ALA A 12 -9.12 -5.32 1.88
C ALA A 12 -9.43 -6.70 2.48
N ASN A 13 -9.74 -7.71 1.66
CA ASN A 13 -9.99 -9.08 2.11
C ASN A 13 -8.72 -9.86 2.47
N GLN A 14 -7.53 -9.33 2.21
CA GLN A 14 -6.25 -9.94 2.62
C GLN A 14 -5.68 -9.29 3.90
N ILE A 15 -6.30 -8.22 4.39
CA ILE A 15 -5.92 -7.55 5.62
C ILE A 15 -6.43 -8.39 6.79
N ARG A 16 -5.51 -8.81 7.66
CA ARG A 16 -5.84 -9.62 8.85
C ARG A 16 -6.10 -8.79 10.09
N GLU A 17 -5.39 -7.69 10.23
CA GLU A 17 -5.46 -6.81 11.39
C GLU A 17 -5.67 -5.38 10.93
N GLU A 18 -6.48 -4.64 11.69
CA GLU A 18 -6.70 -3.23 11.41
C GLU A 18 -5.41 -2.44 11.69
N PHE A 19 -4.91 -1.75 10.68
CA PHE A 19 -3.60 -1.12 10.74
C PHE A 19 -3.65 0.40 10.74
N LEU A 20 -4.80 0.99 10.36
CA LEU A 20 -4.99 2.44 10.32
C LEU A 20 -5.79 2.92 11.52
N SER A 21 -5.39 4.07 12.05
CA SER A 21 -6.21 4.83 12.99
C SER A 21 -7.47 5.37 12.29
N ASN A 22 -8.49 5.73 13.07
CA ASN A 22 -9.70 6.33 12.52
C ASN A 22 -9.42 7.64 11.77
N GLU A 23 -8.46 8.41 12.25
CA GLU A 23 -8.03 9.65 11.61
C GLU A 23 -7.37 9.38 10.25
N GLU A 24 -6.44 8.41 10.20
CA GLU A 24 -5.75 8.04 8.95
C GLU A 24 -6.72 7.48 7.90
N LYS A 25 -7.68 6.63 8.32
CA LYS A 25 -8.75 6.14 7.44
C LYS A 25 -9.57 7.28 6.88
N THR A 26 -9.93 8.24 7.73
CA THR A 26 -10.71 9.42 7.34
C THR A 26 -9.91 10.23 6.33
N ASN A 27 -8.64 10.53 6.62
CA ASN A 27 -7.75 11.25 5.73
C ASN A 27 -7.66 10.57 4.34
N LEU A 28 -7.42 9.26 4.30
CA LEU A 28 -7.34 8.48 3.04
C LEU A 28 -8.68 8.35 2.30
N SER A 29 -9.82 8.62 2.96
CA SER A 29 -11.14 8.63 2.32
C SER A 29 -11.48 9.97 1.67
N VAL A 30 -10.85 11.06 2.11
CA VAL A 30 -11.09 12.42 1.61
C VAL A 30 -10.47 12.60 0.23
N TYR A 31 -11.19 13.32 -0.64
CA TYR A 31 -10.69 13.73 -1.93
C TYR A 31 -9.83 15.00 -1.81
N ALA A 32 -8.61 14.93 -2.32
CA ALA A 32 -7.81 16.11 -2.64
C ALA A 32 -8.50 16.93 -3.75
N SER A 33 -8.05 18.18 -3.90
CA SER A 33 -8.40 18.98 -5.07
C SER A 33 -8.05 18.21 -6.35
N LYS A 34 -8.91 18.28 -7.37
CA LYS A 34 -8.84 17.51 -8.64
C LYS A 34 -9.35 16.07 -8.60
N GLY A 35 -10.20 15.70 -7.63
CA GLY A 35 -10.95 14.43 -7.67
C GLY A 35 -10.12 13.18 -7.42
N ARG A 36 -8.91 13.33 -6.87
CA ARG A 36 -8.06 12.21 -6.42
C ARG A 36 -8.13 12.11 -4.91
N LYS A 37 -8.15 10.90 -4.36
CA LYS A 37 -8.04 10.75 -2.90
C LYS A 37 -6.68 11.20 -2.38
N MET A 38 -6.68 11.67 -1.14
CA MET A 38 -5.47 12.00 -0.39
C MET A 38 -4.53 10.79 -0.33
N ALA A 39 -3.26 11.09 -0.14
CA ALA A 39 -2.21 10.10 0.06
C ALA A 39 -1.46 10.42 1.34
N MET A 40 -1.03 9.37 2.03
CA MET A 40 -0.12 9.48 3.17
C MET A 40 1.26 9.01 2.74
N LYS A 41 2.30 9.78 3.07
CA LYS A 41 3.68 9.29 2.94
C LYS A 41 3.96 8.38 4.13
N VAL A 42 4.45 7.18 3.86
CA VAL A 42 4.71 6.15 4.88
C VAL A 42 6.11 5.60 4.64
N LYS A 43 6.91 5.46 5.71
CA LYS A 43 8.22 4.81 5.64
C LYS A 43 8.05 3.31 5.38
N ILE A 44 8.98 2.71 4.67
CA ILE A 44 9.00 1.27 4.42
C ILE A 44 10.40 0.71 4.58
N ILE A 45 10.50 -0.40 5.32
CA ILE A 45 11.70 -1.24 5.34
C ILE A 45 11.51 -2.31 4.28
N GLU A 46 12.45 -2.35 3.35
CA GLU A 46 12.47 -3.24 2.20
C GLU A 46 13.02 -4.64 2.56
N PRO A 47 12.71 -5.69 1.79
CA PRO A 47 13.17 -7.05 2.06
C PRO A 47 14.69 -7.21 2.25
N LEU A 48 15.50 -6.44 1.54
CA LEU A 48 16.96 -6.44 1.65
C LEU A 48 17.48 -5.34 2.62
N LEU A 49 16.65 -4.95 3.59
CA LEU A 49 16.93 -3.95 4.62
C LEU A 49 17.20 -2.53 4.11
N GLY A 50 16.79 -2.24 2.87
CA GLY A 50 16.73 -0.87 2.37
C GLY A 50 15.64 -0.07 3.09
N GLU A 51 15.84 1.24 3.21
CA GLU A 51 14.80 2.16 3.70
C GLU A 51 14.23 2.97 2.55
N GLY A 52 12.91 3.08 2.51
CA GLY A 52 12.19 3.81 1.48
C GLY A 52 11.04 4.63 2.03
N THR A 53 10.40 5.41 1.16
CA THR A 53 9.15 6.10 1.45
C THR A 53 8.18 5.87 0.31
N VAL A 54 6.99 5.38 0.63
CA VAL A 54 5.89 5.13 -0.33
C VAL A 54 4.73 6.08 -0.08
N GLU A 55 3.87 6.23 -1.07
CA GLU A 55 2.56 6.86 -0.88
C GLU A 55 1.49 5.78 -0.71
N LEU A 56 0.86 5.75 0.47
CA LEU A 56 -0.31 4.94 0.76
C LEU A 56 -1.57 5.68 0.32
N ARG A 57 -2.42 5.01 -0.47
CA ARG A 57 -3.71 5.55 -0.94
C ARG A 57 -4.81 4.52 -0.76
N ARG A 58 -6.03 4.98 -0.47
CA ARG A 58 -7.24 4.14 -0.52
C ARG A 58 -7.91 4.24 -1.89
N TRP A 59 -8.23 3.11 -2.49
CA TRP A 59 -8.98 3.03 -3.74
C TRP A 59 -10.31 2.32 -3.48
N ASP A 60 -11.41 2.95 -3.87
CA ASP A 60 -12.73 2.31 -3.84
C ASP A 60 -13.15 1.98 -5.26
N LEU A 61 -13.30 0.69 -5.55
CA LEU A 61 -13.83 0.20 -6.81
C LEU A 61 -15.34 0.06 -6.66
N LYS A 62 -16.09 0.84 -7.45
CA LYS A 62 -17.52 0.60 -7.66
C LYS A 62 -17.65 -0.58 -8.62
N LYS A 63 -18.39 -1.61 -8.23
CA LYS A 63 -18.74 -2.71 -9.13
C LYS A 63 -20.15 -2.47 -9.67
N ASP A 64 -20.39 -2.97 -10.88
CA ASP A 64 -21.69 -2.87 -11.56
C ASP A 64 -22.81 -3.58 -10.77
N SER A 65 -22.45 -4.54 -9.92
CA SER A 65 -23.36 -5.21 -8.99
C SER A 65 -23.83 -4.34 -7.81
N GLY A 66 -23.46 -3.05 -7.78
CA GLY A 66 -23.75 -2.13 -6.67
C GLY A 66 -22.89 -2.33 -5.43
N ARG A 67 -22.10 -3.41 -5.36
CA ARG A 67 -21.14 -3.66 -4.27
C ARG A 67 -19.88 -2.84 -4.49
N SER A 68 -19.46 -2.06 -3.51
CA SER A 68 -18.13 -1.44 -3.51
C SER A 68 -17.10 -2.39 -2.89
N SER A 69 -15.88 -2.40 -3.43
CA SER A 69 -14.73 -3.01 -2.77
C SER A 69 -13.63 -1.99 -2.61
N SER A 70 -13.10 -1.87 -1.39
CA SER A 70 -11.94 -1.03 -1.13
C SER A 70 -10.65 -1.84 -1.24
N SER A 71 -9.59 -1.18 -1.67
CA SER A 71 -8.21 -1.64 -1.55
C SER A 71 -7.33 -0.48 -1.10
N TYR A 72 -6.16 -0.81 -0.56
CA TYR A 72 -5.08 0.16 -0.41
C TYR A 72 -4.03 -0.08 -1.48
N VAL A 73 -3.29 0.96 -1.84
CA VAL A 73 -2.17 0.85 -2.79
C VAL A 73 -0.97 1.60 -2.25
N LEU A 74 0.20 0.98 -2.39
CA LEU A 74 1.50 1.66 -2.27
C LEU A 74 1.96 2.00 -3.68
N ASN A 75 2.31 3.26 -3.94
CA ASN A 75 2.75 3.70 -5.26
C ASN A 75 3.92 4.69 -5.19
N LYS A 76 4.23 5.31 -6.34
CA LYS A 76 5.32 6.27 -6.59
C LYS A 76 6.70 5.62 -6.64
N THR A 77 7.21 5.16 -5.50
CA THR A 77 8.54 4.53 -5.35
C THR A 77 8.50 3.00 -5.36
N TRP A 78 7.31 2.41 -5.51
CA TRP A 78 7.15 0.95 -5.52
C TRP A 78 8.04 0.23 -6.55
N GLY A 79 8.19 0.80 -7.74
CA GLY A 79 8.96 0.22 -8.83
C GLY A 79 10.44 0.14 -8.50
N GLU A 80 10.97 1.19 -7.86
CA GLU A 80 12.34 1.22 -7.33
C GLU A 80 12.52 0.16 -6.25
N ILE A 81 11.59 0.07 -5.28
CA ILE A 81 11.60 -0.99 -4.25
C ILE A 81 11.63 -2.37 -4.91
N ARG A 82 10.77 -2.61 -5.91
CA ARG A 82 10.72 -3.89 -6.61
C ARG A 82 12.05 -4.23 -7.28
N GLU A 83 12.65 -3.26 -7.97
CA GLU A 83 13.92 -3.43 -8.68
C GLU A 83 15.08 -3.67 -7.70
N ASN A 84 15.19 -2.84 -6.65
CA ASN A 84 16.21 -2.94 -5.61
C ASN A 84 16.17 -4.30 -4.90
N ASN A 85 14.98 -4.85 -4.68
CA ASN A 85 14.78 -6.12 -3.98
C ASN A 85 14.62 -7.31 -4.93
N LYS A 86 14.83 -7.12 -6.23
CA LYS A 86 14.78 -8.16 -7.27
C LYS A 86 13.47 -8.98 -7.24
N LEU A 87 12.36 -8.31 -6.91
CA LEU A 87 11.06 -8.96 -6.78
C LEU A 87 10.49 -9.31 -8.16
N LYS A 88 9.87 -10.48 -8.26
CA LYS A 88 9.36 -11.04 -9.51
C LYS A 88 7.89 -11.41 -9.38
N ILE A 89 7.22 -11.53 -10.52
CA ILE A 89 5.87 -12.10 -10.57
C ILE A 89 5.91 -13.50 -9.99
N GLY A 90 5.01 -13.80 -9.06
CA GLY A 90 4.94 -15.08 -8.35
C GLY A 90 5.57 -15.05 -6.96
N ASP A 91 6.38 -14.03 -6.62
CA ASP A 91 6.87 -13.86 -5.26
C ASP A 91 5.71 -13.63 -4.29
N VAL A 92 5.74 -14.33 -3.17
CA VAL A 92 4.78 -14.16 -2.07
C VAL A 92 5.37 -13.18 -1.07
N MET A 93 4.60 -12.12 -0.78
CA MET A 93 5.05 -11.04 0.10
C MET A 93 4.11 -10.92 1.30
N GLN A 94 4.68 -10.62 2.47
CA GLN A 94 3.94 -10.12 3.63
C GLN A 94 4.26 -8.63 3.83
N LEU A 95 3.24 -7.87 4.18
CA LEU A 95 3.37 -6.46 4.54
C LEU A 95 2.92 -6.30 5.99
N TRP A 96 3.86 -5.89 6.85
CA TRP A 96 3.63 -5.73 8.27
C TRP A 96 3.50 -4.25 8.62
N PRO A 97 2.38 -3.81 9.18
CA PRO A 97 2.27 -2.49 9.76
C PRO A 97 2.93 -2.47 11.15
N VAL A 98 3.79 -1.49 11.38
CA VAL A 98 4.45 -1.24 12.67
C VAL A 98 4.19 0.19 13.08
N ARG A 99 4.09 0.44 14.39
CA ARG A 99 3.97 1.78 14.97
C ARG A 99 5.24 2.12 15.73
N VAL A 100 5.88 3.22 15.35
CA VAL A 100 7.03 3.79 16.05
C VAL A 100 6.66 5.23 16.35
N ASP A 101 6.59 5.59 17.63
CA ASP A 101 6.15 6.92 18.08
C ASP A 101 4.83 7.37 17.42
N GLU A 102 3.86 6.45 17.36
CA GLU A 102 2.54 6.59 16.71
C GLU A 102 2.56 6.70 15.17
N GLU A 103 3.72 6.90 14.55
CA GLU A 103 3.87 6.92 13.10
C GLU A 103 3.75 5.51 12.50
N LEU A 104 2.98 5.40 11.42
CA LEU A 104 2.90 4.18 10.63
C LEU A 104 4.21 3.96 9.86
N LEU A 105 4.75 2.76 9.98
CA LEU A 105 5.84 2.24 9.16
C LEU A 105 5.43 0.88 8.61
N PHE A 106 5.84 0.58 7.38
CA PHE A 106 5.69 -0.76 6.82
C PHE A 106 7.00 -1.54 6.84
N VAL A 107 6.91 -2.83 7.10
CA VAL A 107 8.00 -3.78 6.86
C VAL A 107 7.54 -4.76 5.80
N LEU A 108 8.27 -4.81 4.69
CA LEU A 108 7.97 -5.70 3.57
C LEU A 108 8.87 -6.93 3.65
N VAL A 109 8.26 -8.10 3.75
CA VAL A 109 8.95 -9.37 3.90
C VAL A 109 8.63 -10.24 2.68
N LYS A 110 9.67 -10.74 2.01
CA LYS A 110 9.52 -11.78 0.99
C LYS A 110 9.48 -13.14 1.67
N LEU A 111 8.52 -13.99 1.31
CA LEU A 111 8.46 -15.37 1.76
C LEU A 111 9.18 -16.28 0.76
N ASP A 112 9.87 -17.29 1.30
CA ASP A 112 10.54 -18.35 0.54
C ASP A 112 9.57 -19.47 0.10
#